data_AF-A0A1Z2SKM9-F1
#
_entry.id   AF-A0A1Z2SKM9-F1
#
_cell.length_a   1.000
_cell.length_b   1.000
_cell.length_c   1.000
_cell.angle_alpha   90.00
_cell.angle_beta   90.00
_cell.angle_gamma   90.00
#
_symmetry.space_group_name_H-M   'P 1'
#
loop_
_entity.id
_entity.type
_entity.pdbx_description
1 polymer ?
#
loop_
_entity_poly.entity_id
_entity_poly.type
_entity_poly.pdbx_seq_one_letter_code
_entity_poly.pdbx_strand_id
1 'polypeptide(L)'
;MKIENEIDKLLQLDDSMKISVLGFSLIEEKVERLIELCLDSEHRVEITKMSTMIKVDLAVGLGVLPSDYKGLIKKLYQLRNEYAHKIYIESFPKQIDHIESSLSISQRDALKEIERELSQIEILRYATFSTIFSIEQCVKNYTNKLETDKKIREHKFNPPFALGIGIPFPSEKIINSLLENKWSILLQQSAQRALDAMNITKQINGR
;
A
#
# COMPACT_ATOMS: atom_id res chain seq x y z
N MET A 1 -2.57 9.89 -14.92
CA MET A 1 -3.66 10.87 -14.71
C MET A 1 -5.04 10.24 -14.40
N LYS A 2 -5.16 8.95 -14.06
CA LYS A 2 -6.46 8.32 -13.68
C LYS A 2 -6.65 8.11 -12.16
N ILE A 3 -5.56 7.91 -11.41
CA ILE A 3 -5.59 7.44 -10.01
C ILE A 3 -6.01 8.51 -8.99
N GLU A 4 -5.50 9.74 -9.08
CA GLU A 4 -5.88 10.83 -8.16
C GLU A 4 -7.40 11.05 -8.20
N ASN A 5 -7.96 10.98 -9.41
CA ASN A 5 -9.39 11.09 -9.67
C ASN A 5 -10.22 9.90 -9.12
N GLU A 6 -9.61 8.75 -8.81
CA GLU A 6 -10.28 7.59 -8.20
C GLU A 6 -10.21 7.61 -6.67
N ILE A 7 -9.12 8.13 -6.11
CA ILE A 7 -9.00 8.38 -4.67
C ILE A 7 -9.97 9.50 -4.26
N ASP A 8 -10.07 10.58 -5.04
CA ASP A 8 -11.02 11.67 -4.81
C ASP A 8 -12.47 11.17 -4.84
N LYS A 9 -12.80 10.26 -5.76
CA LYS A 9 -14.11 9.60 -5.81
C LYS A 9 -14.36 8.73 -4.58
N LEU A 10 -13.38 7.93 -4.16
CA LEU A 10 -13.50 7.10 -2.97
C LEU A 10 -13.70 7.94 -1.69
N LEU A 11 -13.06 9.11 -1.59
CA LEU A 11 -13.17 10.00 -0.44
C LEU A 11 -14.58 10.57 -0.27
N GLN A 12 -15.33 10.70 -1.36
CA GLN A 12 -16.71 11.21 -1.37
C GLN A 12 -17.78 10.13 -1.10
N LEU A 13 -17.41 8.85 -0.99
CA LEU A 13 -18.38 7.77 -0.81
C LEU A 13 -18.75 7.58 0.65
N ASP A 14 -20.03 7.78 1.01
CA ASP A 14 -20.59 7.48 2.33
C ASP A 14 -21.11 6.04 2.51
N ASP A 15 -20.77 5.17 1.57
CA ASP A 15 -21.23 3.79 1.51
C ASP A 15 -20.06 2.81 1.77
N SER A 16 -20.12 2.08 2.88
CA SER A 16 -19.09 1.12 3.29
C SER A 16 -18.91 -0.04 2.32
N MET A 17 -19.97 -0.48 1.64
CA MET A 17 -19.89 -1.50 0.60
C MET A 17 -19.08 -0.96 -0.58
N LYS A 18 -19.39 0.26 -1.04
CA LYS A 18 -18.67 0.87 -2.16
C LYS A 18 -17.20 1.14 -1.81
N ILE A 19 -16.93 1.67 -0.61
CA ILE A 19 -15.55 1.88 -0.12
C ILE A 19 -14.80 0.54 -0.11
N SER A 20 -15.41 -0.51 0.43
CA SER A 20 -14.76 -1.82 0.52
C SER A 20 -14.50 -2.43 -0.85
N VAL A 21 -15.47 -2.41 -1.76
CA VAL A 21 -15.34 -3.02 -3.09
C VAL A 21 -14.37 -2.23 -3.97
N LEU A 22 -14.61 -0.93 -4.15
CA LEU A 22 -13.79 -0.09 -5.01
C LEU A 22 -12.40 0.12 -4.43
N GLY A 23 -12.32 0.36 -3.12
CA GLY A 23 -11.04 0.57 -2.43
C GLY A 23 -10.16 -0.67 -2.50
N PHE A 24 -10.74 -1.86 -2.34
CA PHE A 24 -9.97 -3.10 -2.47
C PHE A 24 -9.55 -3.39 -3.91
N SER A 25 -10.40 -3.08 -4.91
CA SER A 25 -10.00 -3.17 -6.32
C SER A 25 -8.76 -2.31 -6.63
N LEU A 26 -8.67 -1.10 -6.07
CA LEU A 26 -7.46 -0.28 -6.23
C LEU A 26 -6.25 -0.88 -5.51
N ILE A 27 -6.44 -1.42 -4.30
CA ILE A 27 -5.36 -2.10 -3.58
C ILE A 27 -4.80 -3.26 -4.41
N GLU A 28 -5.68 -4.08 -4.99
CA GLU A 28 -5.28 -5.19 -5.85
C GLU A 28 -4.50 -4.72 -7.08
N GLU A 29 -4.99 -3.71 -7.81
CA GLU A 29 -4.28 -3.13 -8.95
C GLU A 29 -2.88 -2.65 -8.57
N LYS A 30 -2.74 -2.00 -7.41
CA LYS A 30 -1.45 -1.50 -6.93
C LYS A 30 -0.48 -2.61 -6.54
N VAL A 31 -0.97 -3.67 -5.91
CA VAL A 31 -0.16 -4.85 -5.59
C VAL A 31 0.31 -5.53 -6.89
N GLU A 32 -0.58 -5.69 -7.85
CA GLU A 32 -0.25 -6.25 -9.16
C GLU A 32 0.85 -5.44 -9.85
N ARG A 33 0.69 -4.11 -9.92
CA ARG A 33 1.72 -3.21 -10.45
C ARG A 33 3.06 -3.32 -9.72
N LEU A 34 3.04 -3.49 -8.40
CA LEU A 34 4.26 -3.63 -7.61
C LEU A 34 5.01 -4.94 -7.96
N ILE A 35 4.28 -6.03 -8.18
CA ILE A 35 4.85 -7.32 -8.62
C ILE A 35 5.37 -7.20 -10.06
N GLU A 36 4.61 -6.58 -10.96
CA GLU A 36 5.02 -6.35 -12.36
C GLU A 36 6.28 -5.51 -12.49
N LEU A 37 6.60 -4.65 -11.51
CA LEU A 37 7.86 -3.91 -11.50
C LEU A 37 9.06 -4.80 -11.16
N CYS A 38 8.84 -5.92 -10.47
CA CYS A 38 9.88 -6.85 -10.03
C CYS A 38 10.12 -7.98 -11.03
N LEU A 39 9.10 -8.34 -11.80
CA LEU A 39 9.11 -9.44 -12.74
C LEU A 39 9.17 -8.90 -14.17
N ASP A 40 9.85 -9.62 -15.06
CA ASP A 40 9.88 -9.27 -16.47
C ASP A 40 8.47 -9.33 -17.09
N SER A 41 8.27 -8.57 -18.18
CA SER A 41 6.95 -8.40 -18.81
C SER A 41 6.28 -9.69 -19.29
N GLU A 42 7.05 -10.77 -19.38
CA GLU A 42 6.57 -12.11 -19.77
C GLU A 42 5.62 -12.73 -18.75
N HIS A 43 5.63 -12.28 -17.48
CA HIS A 43 4.83 -12.88 -16.40
C HIS A 43 3.49 -12.17 -16.12
N ARG A 44 3.14 -11.13 -16.88
CA ARG A 44 1.94 -10.31 -16.62
C ARG A 44 0.65 -11.14 -16.65
N VAL A 45 0.53 -12.04 -17.62
CA VAL A 45 -0.67 -12.86 -17.81
C VAL A 45 -0.88 -13.83 -16.64
N GLU A 46 0.21 -14.38 -16.12
CA GLU A 46 0.20 -15.28 -14.96
C GLU A 46 -0.19 -14.51 -13.71
N ILE A 47 0.40 -13.33 -13.48
CA ILE A 47 0.11 -12.48 -12.31
C ILE A 47 -1.37 -12.13 -12.27
N THR A 48 -1.96 -11.65 -13.37
CA THR A 48 -3.37 -11.25 -13.43
C THR A 48 -4.33 -12.39 -13.05
N LYS A 49 -3.98 -13.64 -13.39
CA LYS A 49 -4.80 -14.83 -13.11
C LYS A 49 -4.69 -15.33 -11.65
N MET A 50 -3.70 -14.87 -10.89
CA MET A 50 -3.54 -15.28 -9.50
C MET A 50 -4.66 -14.71 -8.62
N SER A 51 -5.00 -15.43 -7.55
CA SER A 51 -5.87 -14.87 -6.52
C SER A 51 -5.17 -13.71 -5.81
N THR A 52 -5.94 -12.73 -5.33
CA THR A 52 -5.38 -11.52 -4.71
C THR A 52 -4.47 -11.84 -3.52
N MET A 53 -4.82 -12.83 -2.70
CA MET A 53 -3.98 -13.20 -1.56
C MET A 53 -2.66 -13.85 -1.98
N ILE A 54 -2.64 -14.60 -3.08
CA ILE A 54 -1.39 -15.13 -3.65
C ILE A 54 -0.52 -13.96 -4.16
N LYS A 55 -1.10 -12.95 -4.79
CA LYS A 55 -0.37 -11.73 -5.20
C LYS A 55 0.26 -11.03 -4.00
N VAL A 56 -0.49 -10.86 -2.90
CA VAL A 56 0.03 -10.26 -1.66
C VAL A 56 1.19 -11.06 -1.09
N ASP A 57 1.06 -12.39 -1.02
CA ASP A 57 2.13 -13.26 -0.54
C ASP A 57 3.39 -13.19 -1.42
N LEU A 58 3.20 -13.13 -2.74
CA LEU A 58 4.28 -12.94 -3.69
C LEU A 58 4.97 -11.57 -3.51
N ALA A 59 4.20 -10.49 -3.37
CA ALA A 59 4.77 -9.14 -3.16
C ALA A 59 5.58 -9.04 -1.86
N VAL A 60 5.13 -9.71 -0.79
CA VAL A 60 5.90 -9.82 0.47
C VAL A 60 7.14 -10.69 0.26
N GLY A 61 7.01 -11.83 -0.41
CA GLY A 61 8.13 -12.74 -0.70
C GLY A 61 9.22 -12.11 -1.58
N LEU A 62 8.84 -11.22 -2.49
CA LEU A 62 9.77 -10.42 -3.31
C LEU A 62 10.40 -9.25 -2.53
N GLY A 63 9.98 -9.01 -1.28
CA GLY A 63 10.50 -7.93 -0.43
C GLY A 63 10.08 -6.53 -0.88
N VAL A 64 9.02 -6.41 -1.69
CA VAL A 64 8.54 -5.12 -2.21
C VAL A 64 7.34 -4.58 -1.45
N LEU A 65 6.64 -5.44 -0.71
CA LEU A 65 5.60 -5.06 0.22
C LEU A 65 6.01 -5.43 1.65
N PRO A 66 5.93 -4.52 2.64
CA PRO A 66 6.21 -4.86 4.03
C PRO A 66 5.22 -5.91 4.56
N SER A 67 5.70 -6.91 5.29
CA SER A 67 4.90 -8.02 5.83
C SER A 67 3.78 -7.56 6.74
N ASP A 68 3.97 -6.43 7.44
CA ASP A 68 3.01 -5.88 8.41
C ASP A 68 1.67 -5.47 7.77
N TYR A 69 1.66 -5.23 6.46
CA TYR A 69 0.43 -4.89 5.72
C TYR A 69 -0.41 -6.11 5.34
N LYS A 70 0.16 -7.31 5.37
CA LYS A 70 -0.54 -8.54 4.97
C LYS A 70 -1.81 -8.78 5.81
N GLY A 71 -1.74 -8.51 7.12
CA GLY A 71 -2.88 -8.66 8.03
C GLY A 71 -4.05 -7.75 7.64
N LEU A 72 -3.77 -6.47 7.43
CA LEU A 72 -4.77 -5.49 7.02
C LEU A 72 -5.37 -5.80 5.65
N ILE A 73 -4.53 -6.09 4.65
CA ILE A 73 -5.01 -6.41 3.29
C ILE A 73 -5.90 -7.65 3.31
N LYS A 74 -5.54 -8.68 4.10
CA LYS A 74 -6.37 -9.87 4.27
C LYS A 74 -7.74 -9.54 4.86
N LYS A 75 -7.83 -8.61 5.82
CA LYS A 75 -9.12 -8.17 6.37
C LYS A 75 -9.96 -7.38 5.37
N LEU A 76 -9.34 -6.47 4.61
CA LEU A 76 -10.03 -5.72 3.57
C LEU A 76 -10.54 -6.67 2.45
N TYR A 77 -9.76 -7.69 2.10
CA TYR A 77 -10.16 -8.75 1.17
C TYR A 77 -11.39 -9.52 1.67
N GLN A 78 -11.35 -9.95 2.94
CA GLN A 78 -12.48 -10.66 3.57
C GLN A 78 -13.73 -9.80 3.58
N LEU A 79 -13.61 -8.53 4.00
CA LEU A 79 -14.70 -7.58 4.02
C LEU A 79 -15.31 -7.38 2.63
N ARG A 80 -14.47 -7.19 1.60
CA ARG A 80 -14.91 -7.08 0.21
C ARG A 80 -15.70 -8.31 -0.23
N ASN A 81 -15.22 -9.50 0.12
CA ASN A 81 -15.92 -10.74 -0.24
C ASN A 81 -17.26 -10.89 0.49
N GLU A 82 -17.34 -10.49 1.77
CA GLU A 82 -18.62 -10.48 2.48
C GLU A 82 -19.63 -9.57 1.81
N TYR A 83 -19.22 -8.35 1.44
CA TYR A 83 -20.04 -7.42 0.68
C TYR A 83 -20.43 -7.95 -0.70
N ALA A 84 -19.53 -8.66 -1.39
CA ALA A 84 -19.80 -9.22 -2.71
C ALA A 84 -20.77 -10.42 -2.68
N HIS A 85 -20.79 -11.20 -1.59
CA HIS A 85 -21.60 -12.42 -1.49
C HIS A 85 -22.95 -12.23 -0.78
N LYS A 86 -23.12 -11.16 -0.01
CA LYS A 86 -24.38 -10.86 0.68
C LYS A 86 -25.12 -9.76 -0.09
N ILE A 87 -26.03 -10.18 -0.97
CA ILE A 87 -26.82 -9.32 -1.87
C ILE A 87 -27.70 -8.31 -1.10
N TYR A 88 -28.02 -8.59 0.16
CA TYR A 88 -28.73 -7.69 1.07
C TYR A 88 -28.08 -7.76 2.45
N ILE A 89 -27.22 -6.79 2.73
CA ILE A 89 -26.64 -6.62 4.05
C ILE A 89 -27.54 -5.66 4.82
N GLU A 90 -28.40 -6.18 5.69
CA GLU A 90 -29.23 -5.37 6.59
C GLU A 90 -28.40 -4.70 7.72
N SER A 91 -27.16 -5.12 7.94
CA SER A 91 -26.28 -4.64 9.01
C SER A 91 -24.79 -4.76 8.64
N PHE A 92 -23.94 -3.83 9.08
CA PHE A 92 -22.52 -3.85 8.76
C PHE A 92 -21.87 -5.24 8.97
N PRO A 93 -21.01 -5.72 8.06
CA PRO A 93 -20.29 -6.97 8.24
C PRO A 93 -19.42 -6.91 9.50
N LYS A 94 -19.41 -8.01 10.28
CA LYS A 94 -18.62 -8.13 11.53
C LYS A 94 -17.13 -7.84 11.36
N GLN A 95 -16.62 -7.96 10.14
CA GLN A 95 -15.23 -7.69 9.81
C GLN A 95 -14.88 -6.21 9.97
N ILE A 96 -15.85 -5.31 9.84
CA ILE A 96 -15.61 -3.87 10.01
C ILE A 96 -15.15 -3.56 11.43
N ASP A 97 -15.68 -4.26 12.43
CA ASP A 97 -15.36 -4.11 13.86
C ASP A 97 -13.92 -4.51 14.19
N HIS A 98 -13.26 -5.23 13.28
CA HIS A 98 -11.93 -5.79 13.47
C HIS A 98 -10.87 -5.21 12.52
N ILE A 99 -11.22 -4.14 11.78
CA ILE A 99 -10.25 -3.47 10.89
C ILE A 99 -9.17 -2.80 11.72
N GLU A 100 -9.55 -2.06 12.75
CA GLU A 100 -8.62 -1.26 13.56
C GLU A 100 -7.54 -2.12 14.21
N SER A 101 -7.90 -3.30 14.72
CA SER A 101 -6.95 -4.24 15.33
C SER A 101 -5.97 -4.86 14.34
N SER A 102 -6.23 -4.74 13.04
CA SER A 102 -5.41 -5.28 11.96
C SER A 102 -4.52 -4.23 11.29
N LEU A 103 -4.62 -2.97 11.73
CA LEU A 103 -3.75 -1.89 11.29
C LEU A 103 -2.30 -2.12 11.76
N SER A 104 -1.35 -1.73 10.92
CA SER A 104 0.06 -1.73 11.29
C SER A 104 0.34 -0.76 12.45
N ILE A 105 1.50 -0.87 13.07
CA ILE A 105 1.89 0.00 14.19
C ILE A 105 1.84 1.47 13.79
N SER A 106 2.44 1.83 12.65
CA SER A 106 2.45 3.20 12.14
C SER A 106 1.04 3.74 11.84
N GLN A 107 0.15 2.89 11.31
CA GLN A 107 -1.23 3.27 11.08
C GLN A 107 -2.01 3.49 12.39
N ARG A 108 -1.79 2.65 13.40
CA ARG A 108 -2.44 2.82 14.72
C ARG A 108 -1.92 4.04 15.45
N ASP A 109 -0.62 4.32 15.38
CA ASP A 109 -0.05 5.47 16.06
C ASP A 109 -0.52 6.78 15.44
N ALA A 110 -0.61 6.88 14.11
CA ALA A 110 -1.22 8.03 13.45
C ALA A 110 -2.71 8.22 13.82
N LEU A 111 -3.48 7.13 13.99
CA LEU A 111 -4.87 7.23 14.45
C LEU A 111 -5.00 7.78 15.87
N LYS A 112 -4.07 7.44 16.77
CA LYS A 112 -4.08 7.93 18.17
C LYS A 112 -3.86 9.43 18.27
N GLU A 113 -3.28 10.07 17.26
CA GLU A 113 -3.10 11.53 17.21
C GLU A 113 -4.43 12.26 16.97
N ILE A 114 -5.50 11.54 16.63
CA ILE A 114 -6.83 12.11 16.44
C ILE A 114 -7.56 12.13 17.79
N GLU A 115 -7.88 13.33 18.27
CA GLU A 115 -8.52 13.53 19.59
C GLU A 115 -10.00 13.12 19.64
N ARG A 116 -10.59 12.71 18.50
CA ARG A 116 -12.02 12.33 18.41
C ARG A 116 -12.20 10.86 18.07
N GLU A 117 -13.31 10.31 18.52
CA GLU A 117 -13.75 8.98 18.11
C GLU A 117 -14.10 8.97 16.61
N LEU A 118 -13.56 7.98 15.89
CA LEU A 118 -13.86 7.76 14.48
C LEU A 118 -14.99 6.74 14.35
N SER A 119 -15.93 7.01 13.44
CA SER A 119 -16.93 6.03 13.05
C SER A 119 -16.30 4.85 12.30
N GLN A 120 -16.99 3.71 12.25
CA GLN A 120 -16.51 2.52 11.54
C GLN A 120 -16.24 2.77 10.05
N ILE A 121 -17.06 3.62 9.41
CA ILE A 121 -16.85 4.02 8.01
C ILE A 121 -15.55 4.82 7.86
N GLU A 122 -15.26 5.72 8.79
CA GLU A 122 -14.02 6.50 8.79
C GLU A 122 -12.79 5.62 9.02
N ILE A 123 -12.87 4.65 9.93
CA ILE A 123 -11.80 3.66 10.16
C ILE A 123 -11.58 2.83 8.89
N LEU A 124 -12.65 2.37 8.23
CA LEU A 124 -12.55 1.64 6.96
C LEU A 124 -11.92 2.49 5.86
N ARG A 125 -12.34 3.76 5.72
CA ARG A 125 -11.74 4.70 4.76
C ARG A 125 -10.26 4.88 5.05
N TYR A 126 -9.91 5.19 6.30
CA TYR A 126 -8.54 5.35 6.73
C TYR A 126 -7.69 4.12 6.41
N ALA A 127 -8.16 2.93 6.80
CA ALA A 127 -7.49 1.66 6.53
C ALA A 127 -7.25 1.44 5.03
N THR A 128 -8.24 1.75 4.21
CA THR A 128 -8.16 1.60 2.75
C THR A 128 -7.15 2.59 2.16
N PHE A 129 -7.27 3.88 2.47
CA PHE A 129 -6.40 4.93 1.90
C PHE A 129 -4.95 4.81 2.38
N SER A 130 -4.74 4.57 3.67
CA SER A 130 -3.39 4.39 4.21
C SER A 130 -2.71 3.17 3.57
N THR A 131 -3.46 2.10 3.27
CA THR A 131 -2.94 0.95 2.52
C THR A 131 -2.56 1.34 1.09
N ILE A 132 -3.46 2.03 0.36
CA ILE A 132 -3.20 2.49 -1.01
C ILE A 132 -1.94 3.37 -1.05
N PHE A 133 -1.85 4.38 -0.20
CA PHE A 133 -0.70 5.28 -0.15
C PHE A 133 0.59 4.55 0.23
N SER A 134 0.52 3.59 1.14
CA SER A 134 1.68 2.79 1.52
C SER A 134 2.21 1.97 0.34
N ILE A 135 1.33 1.31 -0.42
CA ILE A 135 1.72 0.57 -1.63
C ILE A 135 2.27 1.54 -2.70
N GLU A 136 1.70 2.73 -2.84
CA GLU A 136 2.26 3.74 -3.75
C GLU A 136 3.67 4.20 -3.37
N GLN A 137 3.96 4.36 -2.08
CA GLN A 137 5.33 4.59 -1.63
C GLN A 137 6.23 3.40 -1.95
N CYS A 138 5.74 2.17 -1.81
CA CYS A 138 6.48 0.98 -2.22
C CYS A 138 6.86 1.05 -3.71
N VAL A 139 5.88 1.36 -4.57
CA VAL A 139 6.08 1.52 -6.01
C VAL A 139 7.12 2.60 -6.32
N LYS A 140 7.01 3.78 -5.70
CA LYS A 140 7.96 4.89 -5.90
C LYS A 140 9.37 4.52 -5.45
N ASN A 141 9.51 3.92 -4.28
CA ASN A 141 10.79 3.46 -3.76
C ASN A 141 11.45 2.45 -4.67
N TYR A 142 10.69 1.46 -5.13
CA TYR A 142 11.23 0.39 -5.98
C TYR A 142 11.62 0.92 -7.36
N THR A 143 10.80 1.79 -7.95
CA THR A 143 11.13 2.46 -9.22
C THR A 143 12.44 3.26 -9.10
N ASN A 144 12.60 4.05 -8.02
CA ASN A 144 13.83 4.79 -7.76
C ASN A 144 15.04 3.86 -7.59
N LYS A 145 14.87 2.71 -6.95
CA LYS A 145 15.92 1.69 -6.81
C LYS A 145 16.34 1.15 -8.18
N LEU A 146 15.39 0.76 -9.02
CA LEU A 146 15.67 0.27 -10.38
C LEU A 146 16.40 1.31 -11.24
N GLU A 147 16.00 2.58 -11.18
CA GLU A 147 16.67 3.66 -11.91
C GLU A 147 18.12 3.88 -11.42
N THR A 148 18.32 3.79 -10.11
CA THR A 148 19.66 3.92 -9.50
C THR A 148 20.55 2.75 -9.92
N ASP A 149 20.03 1.53 -9.86
CA ASP A 149 20.76 0.32 -10.27
C ASP A 149 21.11 0.36 -11.76
N LYS A 150 20.21 0.86 -12.61
CA LYS A 150 20.46 1.08 -14.04
C LYS A 150 21.60 2.08 -14.27
N LYS A 151 21.57 3.24 -13.60
CA LYS A 151 22.64 4.25 -13.68
C LYS A 151 24.00 3.69 -13.24
N ILE A 152 24.02 2.88 -12.18
CA ILE A 152 25.24 2.21 -11.70
C ILE A 152 25.76 1.21 -12.72
N ARG A 153 24.88 0.40 -13.34
CA ARG A 153 25.28 -0.56 -14.39
C ARG A 153 25.82 0.14 -15.63
N GLU A 154 25.18 1.23 -16.06
CA GLU A 154 25.65 2.05 -17.19
C GLU A 154 27.01 2.70 -16.90
N HIS A 155 27.23 3.22 -15.67
CA HIS A 155 28.54 3.73 -15.25
C HIS A 155 29.61 2.65 -15.16
N LYS A 156 29.26 1.42 -14.73
CA LYS A 156 30.20 0.29 -14.68
C LYS A 156 30.55 -0.28 -16.06
N PHE A 157 29.71 -0.08 -17.07
CA PHE A 157 29.97 -0.49 -18.45
C PHE A 157 30.83 0.52 -19.23
N ASN A 158 31.04 1.73 -18.69
CA ASN A 158 31.96 2.75 -19.19
C ASN A 158 32.92 3.25 -18.11
N PRO A 159 33.86 2.44 -17.59
CA PRO A 159 34.96 3.00 -16.82
C PRO A 159 36.08 3.41 -17.80
N PRO A 160 36.52 4.69 -17.84
CA PRO A 160 37.75 5.04 -18.56
C PRO A 160 38.97 4.36 -17.95
N PHE A 161 38.95 3.97 -16.68
CA PHE A 161 40.06 3.29 -16.03
C PHE A 161 39.56 2.36 -14.93
N ALA A 162 39.80 1.06 -15.09
CA ALA A 162 39.70 0.09 -14.02
C ALA A 162 40.86 0.31 -13.03
N LEU A 163 40.56 0.82 -11.83
CA LEU A 163 41.46 0.69 -10.68
C LEU A 163 40.67 0.21 -9.48
N GLY A 164 41.08 -0.96 -8.99
CA GLY A 164 40.53 -1.65 -7.85
C GLY A 164 40.71 -0.84 -6.57
N ILE A 165 39.65 -0.15 -6.17
CA ILE A 165 39.49 0.30 -4.79
C ILE A 165 38.37 -0.56 -4.23
N GLY A 166 38.74 -1.44 -3.29
CA GLY A 166 37.82 -2.29 -2.54
C GLY A 166 36.91 -1.44 -1.65
N ILE A 167 35.92 -0.77 -2.24
CA ILE A 167 34.84 -0.14 -1.50
C ILE A 167 34.05 -1.30 -0.87
N PRO A 168 34.03 -1.42 0.46
CA PRO A 168 33.25 -2.48 1.10
C PRO A 168 31.78 -2.25 0.76
N PHE A 169 31.17 -3.22 0.08
CA PHE A 169 29.73 -3.23 -0.11
C PHE A 169 29.08 -3.29 1.27
N PRO A 170 28.11 -2.41 1.58
CA PRO A 170 27.37 -2.52 2.82
C PRO A 170 26.74 -3.91 2.87
N SER A 171 26.91 -4.61 4.00
CA SER A 171 26.38 -5.97 4.14
C SER A 171 24.87 -5.96 3.93
N GLU A 172 24.33 -7.07 3.44
CA GLU A 172 22.89 -7.22 3.20
C GLU A 172 22.04 -6.85 4.42
N LYS A 173 22.55 -7.11 5.64
CA LYS A 173 21.95 -6.65 6.90
C LYS A 173 21.86 -5.13 7.05
N ILE A 174 22.90 -4.40 6.62
CA ILE A 174 22.93 -2.93 6.69
C ILE A 174 22.00 -2.33 5.62
N ILE A 175 21.96 -2.94 4.43
CA ILE A 175 21.02 -2.54 3.38
C ILE A 175 19.58 -2.77 3.85
N ASN A 176 19.30 -3.93 4.45
CA ASN A 176 17.97 -4.27 4.95
C ASN A 176 17.56 -3.38 6.13
N SER A 177 18.44 -3.07 7.07
CA SER A 177 18.11 -2.18 8.19
C SER A 177 17.91 -0.72 7.76
N LEU A 178 18.66 -0.25 6.76
CA LEU A 178 18.45 1.06 6.15
C LEU A 178 17.14 1.12 5.35
N LEU A 179 16.79 0.03 4.67
CA LEU A 179 15.49 -0.10 4.00
C LEU A 179 14.36 -0.09 5.03
N GLU A 180 14.44 -0.89 6.10
CA GLU A 180 13.46 -0.95 7.19
C GLU A 180 13.23 0.42 7.86
N ASN A 181 14.30 1.16 8.18
CA ASN A 181 14.19 2.51 8.73
C ASN A 181 13.61 3.54 7.75
N LYS A 182 13.85 3.35 6.44
CA LYS A 182 13.25 4.20 5.41
C LYS A 182 11.77 3.85 5.19
N TRP A 183 11.42 2.57 5.34
CA TRP A 183 10.03 2.10 5.28
C TRP A 183 9.21 2.70 6.42
N SER A 184 9.67 2.62 7.67
CA SER A 184 8.90 3.14 8.81
C SER A 184 8.49 4.62 8.66
N ILE A 185 9.42 5.47 8.22
CA ILE A 185 9.17 6.90 7.95
C ILE A 185 8.15 7.09 6.82
N LEU A 186 8.29 6.37 5.71
CA LEU A 186 7.40 6.50 4.55
C LEU A 186 6.00 5.95 4.82
N LEU A 187 5.90 4.91 5.64
CA LEU A 187 4.63 4.35 6.08
C LEU A 187 3.92 5.32 7.04
N GLN A 188 4.64 5.97 7.95
CA GLN A 188 4.09 7.02 8.81
C GLN A 188 3.60 8.22 7.98
N GLN A 189 4.36 8.66 6.97
CA GLN A 189 3.91 9.71 6.04
C GLN A 189 2.67 9.30 5.24
N SER A 190 2.54 8.02 4.87
CA SER A 190 1.38 7.50 4.13
C SER A 190 0.14 7.46 5.01
N ALA A 191 0.30 7.07 6.28
CA ALA A 191 -0.74 7.14 7.29
C ALA A 191 -1.21 8.59 7.50
N GLN A 192 -0.29 9.54 7.66
CA GLN A 192 -0.64 10.95 7.83
C GLN A 192 -1.37 11.53 6.61
N ARG A 193 -0.91 11.23 5.39
CA ARG A 193 -1.60 11.65 4.16
C ARG A 193 -3.03 11.14 4.06
N ALA A 194 -3.30 9.92 4.55
CA ALA A 194 -4.66 9.39 4.60
C ALA A 194 -5.56 10.22 5.53
N LEU A 195 -5.03 10.66 6.68
CA LEU A 195 -5.75 11.54 7.60
C LEU A 195 -6.01 12.92 7.00
N ASP A 196 -5.00 13.52 6.38
CA ASP A 196 -5.13 14.83 5.75
C ASP A 196 -6.20 14.81 4.64
N ALA A 197 -6.21 13.76 3.80
CA ALA A 197 -7.21 13.59 2.76
C ALA A 197 -8.64 13.46 3.30
N MET A 198 -8.81 12.74 4.42
CA MET A 198 -10.11 12.61 5.11
C MET A 198 -10.57 13.94 5.74
N ASN A 199 -9.64 14.76 6.24
CA ASN A 199 -9.97 16.05 6.85
C ASN A 199 -10.38 17.10 5.79
N ILE A 200 -9.72 17.12 4.64
CA ILE A 200 -10.04 18.02 3.52
C ILE A 200 -11.47 17.76 3.00
N THR A 201 -11.84 16.50 2.82
CA THR A 201 -13.19 16.17 2.29
C THR A 201 -14.31 16.56 3.25
N LYS A 202 -14.08 16.52 4.56
CA LYS A 202 -15.06 17.02 5.54
C LYS A 202 -15.27 18.53 5.49
N GLN A 203 -14.23 19.32 5.25
CA GLN A 203 -14.37 20.77 5.09
C GLN A 203 -15.20 21.16 3.86
N ILE A 204 -15.17 20.32 2.82
CA ILE A 204 -15.93 20.53 1.58
C ILE A 204 -17.40 20.15 1.76
N ASN A 205 -17.68 19.03 2.45
CA ASN A 205 -19.06 18.54 2.66
C ASN A 205 -19.78 19.19 3.86
N GLY A 206 -19.07 19.97 4.67
CA GLY A 206 -19.62 20.71 5.83
C GLY A 206 -20.08 22.14 5.53
N ARG A 207 -20.34 22.49 4.27
CA ARG A 207 -20.94 23.76 3.84
C ARG A 207 -22.29 23.54 3.18
#